data_AF-A0AAN8PAC9-F1
#
_entry.id   AF-A0AAN8PAC9-F1
#
_cell.length_a   1.000
_cell.length_b   1.000
_cell.length_c   1.000
_cell.angle_alpha   90.00
_cell.angle_beta   90.00
_cell.angle_gamma   90.00
#
_symmetry.space_group_name_H-M   'P 1'
#
loop_
_entity.id
_entity.type
_entity.pdbx_description
1 polymer ?
#
loop_
_entity_poly.entity_id
_entity_poly.type
_entity_poly.pdbx_seq_one_letter_code
_entity_poly.pdbx_strand_id
1 'polypeptide(L)'
;MAAVASTVVAEMKKKQCNAAVGMKSLFDMIHEGPHKLMLFGAACTQVTDPIAKASKHWRLTQLSYADTHPMFTNDNFPNFFRIVPSENAFNPPRLKLLQEFNWTRVGTIYQNEPRYSLVSTSMYPLVVDRRALLHFYLALSPIPSKNSSFLLRSPFIWFYNCRCQVSSPLSDGSLVFL
;
A
#
# COMPACT_ATOMS: atom_id res chain seq x y z
N MET A 1 -6.17 -18.48 46.18
CA MET A 1 -5.73 -17.85 44.91
C MET A 1 -6.68 -18.33 43.82
N ALA A 2 -7.56 -17.47 43.32
CA ALA A 2 -8.45 -17.81 42.22
C ALA A 2 -7.70 -17.61 40.90
N ALA A 3 -7.56 -18.68 40.11
CA ALA A 3 -7.11 -18.57 38.73
C ALA A 3 -8.21 -17.87 37.93
N VAL A 4 -7.99 -16.62 37.52
CA VAL A 4 -8.86 -15.97 36.55
C VAL A 4 -8.54 -16.60 35.19
N ALA A 5 -9.36 -17.57 34.78
CA ALA A 5 -9.36 -18.05 33.41
C ALA A 5 -9.70 -16.87 32.49
N SER A 6 -8.67 -16.25 31.91
CA SER A 6 -8.85 -15.17 30.92
C SER A 6 -9.20 -15.83 29.60
N THR A 7 -10.48 -16.18 29.42
CA THR A 7 -10.98 -16.70 28.15
C THR A 7 -10.87 -15.60 27.10
N VAL A 8 -10.12 -15.84 26.02
CA VAL A 8 -10.07 -14.91 24.88
C VAL A 8 -11.39 -15.00 24.13
N VAL A 9 -12.18 -13.93 24.19
CA VAL A 9 -13.44 -13.81 23.43
C VAL A 9 -13.17 -12.95 22.20
N ALA A 10 -13.44 -13.49 21.02
CA ALA A 10 -13.32 -12.77 19.75
C ALA A 10 -14.70 -12.23 19.33
N GLU A 11 -14.77 -10.94 19.03
CA GLU A 11 -15.96 -10.29 18.49
C GLU A 11 -15.71 -9.89 17.02
N MET A 12 -16.58 -10.34 16.10
CA MET A 12 -16.43 -10.09 14.66
C MET A 12 -17.45 -9.06 14.16
N LYS A 13 -16.97 -8.04 13.44
CA LYS A 13 -17.82 -7.05 12.73
C LYS A 13 -17.44 -6.98 11.25
N LYS A 14 -18.44 -6.94 10.35
CA LYS A 14 -18.24 -6.80 8.90
C LYS A 14 -18.03 -5.32 8.53
N LYS A 15 -16.91 -4.98 7.88
CA LYS A 15 -16.55 -3.58 7.58
C LYS A 15 -16.71 -3.18 6.11
N GLN A 16 -17.10 -4.11 5.22
CA GLN A 16 -17.35 -3.90 3.77
C GLN A 16 -16.33 -2.99 3.07
N CYS A 17 -15.06 -2.98 3.52
CA CYS A 17 -14.02 -2.10 3.00
C CYS A 17 -14.44 -0.61 2.88
N ASN A 18 -15.32 -0.17 3.79
CA ASN A 18 -15.82 1.20 3.88
C ASN A 18 -15.40 1.81 5.23
N ALA A 19 -14.68 2.93 5.17
CA ALA A 19 -14.15 3.62 6.33
C ALA A 19 -15.25 3.99 7.36
N ALA A 20 -16.41 4.45 6.90
CA ALA A 20 -17.50 4.88 7.78
C ALA A 20 -18.09 3.70 8.57
N VAL A 21 -18.35 2.57 7.89
CA VAL A 21 -18.86 1.35 8.54
C VAL A 21 -17.81 0.78 9.50
N GLY A 22 -16.53 0.83 9.10
CA GLY A 22 -15.42 0.35 9.91
C GLY A 22 -15.20 1.15 11.19
N MET A 23 -15.30 2.48 11.12
CA MET A 23 -15.18 3.38 12.27
C MET A 23 -16.40 3.29 13.19
N LYS A 24 -17.62 3.25 12.64
CA LYS A 24 -18.82 3.00 13.44
C LYS A 24 -18.67 1.73 14.27
N SER A 25 -18.28 0.63 13.61
CA SER A 25 -18.07 -0.66 14.29
C SER A 25 -16.98 -0.58 15.37
N LEU A 26 -15.93 0.23 15.17
CA LEU A 26 -14.90 0.45 16.19
C LEU A 26 -15.48 1.17 17.40
N PHE A 27 -16.21 2.26 17.19
CA PHE A 27 -16.81 3.03 18.28
C PHE A 27 -17.83 2.20 19.05
N ASP A 28 -18.69 1.45 18.36
CA ASP A 28 -19.65 0.53 18.98
C ASP A 28 -18.90 -0.49 19.88
N MET A 29 -17.83 -1.13 19.38
CA MET A 29 -17.04 -2.11 20.16
C MET A 29 -16.28 -1.53 21.35
N ILE A 30 -15.86 -0.26 21.28
CA ILE A 30 -15.15 0.42 22.38
C ILE A 30 -16.15 0.88 23.45
N HIS A 31 -17.33 1.32 23.03
CA HIS A 31 -18.38 1.78 23.93
C HIS A 31 -19.08 0.62 24.64
N GLU A 32 -19.29 -0.49 23.93
CA GLU A 32 -19.83 -1.72 24.48
C GLU A 32 -18.77 -2.44 25.33
N GLY A 33 -19.10 -2.80 26.57
CA GLY A 33 -18.26 -3.68 27.38
C GLY A 33 -18.12 -5.08 26.75
N PRO A 34 -17.15 -5.92 27.17
CA PRO A 34 -16.05 -5.67 28.09
C PRO A 34 -14.92 -4.83 27.47
N HIS A 35 -14.00 -4.33 28.29
CA HIS A 35 -12.83 -3.57 27.82
C HIS A 35 -11.98 -4.43 26.86
N LYS A 36 -11.77 -3.93 25.64
CA LYS A 36 -11.04 -4.64 24.60
C LYS A 36 -9.53 -4.51 24.86
N LEU A 37 -8.76 -5.58 24.69
CA LEU A 37 -7.31 -5.59 24.94
C LEU A 37 -6.50 -5.35 23.66
N MET A 38 -6.96 -5.89 22.53
CA MET A 38 -6.27 -5.84 21.25
C MET A 38 -7.30 -5.79 20.11
N LEU A 39 -6.96 -5.12 19.03
CA LEU A 39 -7.71 -5.16 17.78
C LEU A 39 -7.04 -6.17 16.84
N PHE A 40 -7.79 -7.14 16.35
CA PHE A 40 -7.31 -8.08 15.35
C PHE A 40 -8.11 -7.93 14.06
N GLY A 41 -7.42 -7.80 12.93
CA GLY A 41 -8.04 -7.76 11.60
C GLY A 41 -7.76 -6.50 10.79
N ALA A 42 -8.71 -6.20 9.89
CA ALA A 42 -8.63 -5.24 8.80
C ALA A 42 -7.68 -5.65 7.66
N ALA A 43 -8.22 -5.64 6.44
CA ALA A 43 -7.51 -6.00 5.20
C ALA A 43 -7.45 -4.84 4.20
N CYS A 44 -8.34 -3.86 4.36
CA CYS A 44 -8.54 -2.76 3.43
C CYS A 44 -7.98 -1.48 4.04
N THR A 45 -6.97 -0.90 3.40
CA THR A 45 -6.21 0.25 3.90
C THR A 45 -7.08 1.45 4.28
N GLN A 46 -8.15 1.72 3.52
CA GLN A 46 -9.14 2.77 3.82
C GLN A 46 -9.89 2.57 5.14
N VAL A 47 -9.96 1.33 5.64
CA VAL A 47 -10.53 1.01 6.96
C VAL A 47 -9.42 0.93 7.99
N THR A 48 -8.28 0.31 7.65
CA THR A 48 -7.15 0.12 8.56
C THR A 48 -6.57 1.46 9.00
N ASP A 49 -6.36 2.41 8.09
CA ASP A 49 -5.71 3.69 8.37
C ASP A 49 -6.41 4.51 9.47
N PRO A 50 -7.72 4.85 9.37
CA PRO A 50 -8.38 5.60 10.42
C PRO A 50 -8.46 4.83 11.75
N ILE A 51 -8.59 3.49 11.71
CA ILE A 51 -8.60 2.66 12.92
C ILE A 51 -7.23 2.63 13.59
N ALA A 52 -6.14 2.52 12.82
CA ALA A 52 -4.78 2.48 13.36
C ALA A 52 -4.42 3.83 14.00
N LYS A 53 -4.82 4.95 13.36
CA LYS A 53 -4.67 6.30 13.92
C LYS A 53 -5.48 6.47 15.21
N ALA A 54 -6.75 6.04 15.20
CA ALA A 54 -7.63 6.24 16.33
C ALA A 54 -7.27 5.32 17.52
N SER A 55 -6.92 4.07 17.25
CA SER A 55 -6.58 3.05 18.29
C SER A 55 -5.41 3.45 19.18
N LYS A 56 -4.50 4.31 18.69
CA LYS A 56 -3.42 4.90 19.48
C LYS A 56 -3.95 5.65 20.70
N HIS A 57 -5.09 6.33 20.59
CA HIS A 57 -5.67 7.11 21.68
C HIS A 57 -6.26 6.24 22.80
N TRP A 58 -6.74 5.04 22.48
CA TRP A 58 -7.22 4.07 23.47
C TRP A 58 -6.14 3.07 23.93
N ARG A 59 -4.87 3.27 23.54
CA ARG A 59 -3.75 2.36 23.83
C ARG A 59 -4.04 0.92 23.39
N LEU A 60 -4.76 0.77 22.28
CA LEU A 60 -5.07 -0.53 21.69
C LEU A 60 -4.02 -0.87 20.64
N THR A 61 -3.39 -2.03 20.81
CA THR A 61 -2.53 -2.62 19.79
C THR A 61 -3.41 -3.22 18.69
N GLN A 62 -3.09 -2.94 17.43
CA GLN A 62 -3.78 -3.49 16.27
C GLN A 62 -2.88 -4.47 15.53
N LEU A 63 -3.38 -5.67 15.23
CA LEU A 63 -2.71 -6.69 14.43
C LEU A 63 -3.52 -6.98 13.16
N SER A 64 -2.97 -6.63 11.98
CA SER A 64 -3.58 -6.92 10.68
C SER A 64 -3.04 -8.22 10.06
N TYR A 65 -3.92 -8.98 9.40
CA TYR A 65 -3.56 -10.21 8.69
C TYR A 65 -3.32 -10.00 7.17
N ALA A 66 -3.74 -8.87 6.59
CA ALA A 66 -3.77 -8.71 5.13
C ALA A 66 -3.36 -7.34 4.58
N ASP A 67 -3.17 -6.31 5.43
CA ASP A 67 -2.84 -4.98 4.91
C ASP A 67 -1.33 -4.85 4.57
N THR A 68 -1.04 -4.79 3.27
CA THR A 68 0.33 -4.75 2.73
C THR A 68 0.84 -3.32 2.47
N HIS A 69 0.00 -2.30 2.70
CA HIS A 69 0.31 -0.93 2.30
C HIS A 69 1.62 -0.42 2.94
N PRO A 70 2.51 0.24 2.18
CA PRO A 70 3.84 0.63 2.65
C PRO A 70 3.86 1.81 3.65
N MET A 71 2.75 2.55 3.76
CA MET A 71 2.61 3.66 4.72
C MET A 71 2.67 3.24 6.19
N PHE A 72 2.33 1.98 6.50
CA PHE A 72 2.35 1.45 7.87
C PHE A 72 3.79 1.13 8.31
N THR A 73 4.50 2.17 8.77
CA THR A 73 5.83 2.08 9.37
C THR A 73 5.73 2.20 10.89
N ASN A 74 6.72 1.64 11.61
CA ASN A 74 6.77 1.69 13.07
C ASN A 74 6.79 3.13 13.62
N ASP A 75 7.45 4.05 12.91
CA ASP A 75 7.56 5.45 13.34
C ASP A 75 6.22 6.19 13.29
N ASN A 76 5.42 5.92 12.24
CA ASN A 76 4.13 6.58 12.04
C ASN A 76 2.99 5.86 12.80
N PHE A 77 3.07 4.53 12.93
CA PHE A 77 2.04 3.67 13.51
C PHE A 77 2.64 2.71 14.55
N PRO A 78 3.07 3.19 15.72
CA PRO A 78 3.80 2.39 16.72
C PRO A 78 2.96 1.29 17.39
N ASN A 79 1.64 1.39 17.34
CA ASN A 79 0.70 0.40 17.89
C ASN A 79 0.14 -0.55 16.82
N PHE A 80 0.61 -0.44 15.57
CA PHE A 80 0.15 -1.25 14.45
C PHE A 80 1.18 -2.32 14.08
N PHE A 81 0.74 -3.57 14.09
CA PHE A 81 1.51 -4.73 13.68
C PHE A 81 0.78 -5.46 12.56
N ARG A 82 1.53 -6.20 11.75
CA ARG A 82 0.98 -7.05 10.71
C ARG A 82 1.79 -8.33 10.54
N ILE A 83 1.10 -9.40 10.14
CA ILE A 83 1.70 -10.72 9.90
C ILE A 83 2.26 -10.80 8.46
N VAL A 84 1.59 -10.12 7.53
CA VAL A 84 1.93 -10.07 6.11
C VAL A 84 3.05 -9.03 5.85
N PRO A 85 4.03 -9.31 4.97
CA PRO A 85 5.06 -8.34 4.62
C PRO A 85 4.50 -7.12 3.88
N SER A 86 5.22 -6.00 3.98
CA SER A 86 4.93 -4.80 3.18
C SER A 86 5.17 -5.04 1.70
N GLU A 87 4.51 -4.27 0.83
CA GLU A 87 4.89 -4.22 -0.58
C GLU A 87 6.34 -3.76 -0.81
N ASN A 88 6.92 -2.96 0.09
CA ASN A 88 8.34 -2.60 0.06
C ASN A 88 9.28 -3.81 0.27
N ALA A 89 8.82 -4.87 0.93
CA ALA A 89 9.63 -6.06 1.17
C ALA A 89 9.94 -6.83 -0.13
N PHE A 90 9.22 -6.55 -1.22
CA PHE A 90 9.52 -7.12 -2.54
C PHE A 90 10.64 -6.38 -3.29
N ASN A 91 11.12 -5.23 -2.79
CA ASN A 91 12.19 -4.51 -3.47
C ASN A 91 13.55 -5.22 -3.41
N PRO A 92 14.01 -5.73 -2.25
CA PRO A 92 15.23 -6.53 -2.17
C PRO A 92 15.29 -7.75 -3.12
N PRO A 93 14.26 -8.62 -3.20
CA PRO A 93 14.31 -9.76 -4.12
C PRO A 93 14.29 -9.33 -5.60
N ARG A 94 13.56 -8.25 -5.96
CA ARG A 94 13.64 -7.66 -7.31
C ARG A 94 15.07 -7.26 -7.67
N LEU A 95 15.77 -6.57 -6.77
CA LEU A 95 17.16 -6.16 -6.99
C LEU A 95 18.11 -7.36 -7.09
N LYS A 96 17.89 -8.40 -6.30
CA LYS A 96 18.70 -9.61 -6.38
C LYS A 96 18.50 -10.31 -7.72
N LEU A 97 17.28 -10.36 -8.22
CA LEU A 97 16.99 -10.88 -9.56
C LEU A 97 17.68 -10.08 -10.66
N LEU A 98 17.67 -8.74 -10.59
CA LEU A 98 18.41 -7.89 -11.54
C LEU A 98 19.91 -8.21 -11.54
N GLN A 99 20.49 -8.52 -10.38
CA GLN A 99 21.90 -8.86 -10.24
C GLN A 99 22.23 -10.23 -10.81
N GLU A 100 21.40 -11.25 -10.56
CA GLU A 100 21.63 -12.60 -11.09
C GLU A 100 21.72 -12.60 -12.63
N PHE A 101 20.96 -11.72 -13.30
CA PHE A 101 20.95 -11.60 -14.76
C PHE A 101 21.81 -10.45 -15.32
N ASN A 102 22.56 -9.73 -14.47
CA ASN A 102 23.37 -8.56 -14.85
C ASN A 102 22.57 -7.48 -15.61
N TRP A 103 21.30 -7.27 -15.28
CA TRP A 103 20.48 -6.24 -15.91
C TRP A 103 20.81 -4.85 -15.36
N THR A 104 21.41 -4.02 -16.20
CA THR A 104 21.86 -2.66 -15.86
C THR A 104 20.87 -1.57 -16.26
N ARG A 105 19.88 -1.88 -17.10
CA ARG A 105 18.86 -0.92 -17.57
C ARG A 105 17.49 -1.39 -17.13
N VAL A 106 16.82 -0.61 -16.31
CA VAL A 106 15.49 -0.94 -15.78
C VAL A 106 14.55 0.23 -15.95
N GLY A 107 13.33 -0.05 -16.40
CA GLY A 107 12.22 0.90 -16.41
C GLY A 107 11.20 0.52 -15.34
N THR A 108 10.58 1.52 -14.71
CA THR A 108 9.50 1.32 -13.74
C THR A 108 8.23 2.00 -14.24
N ILE A 109 7.13 1.25 -14.20
CA ILE A 109 5.79 1.73 -14.55
C ILE A 109 4.90 1.41 -13.36
N TYR A 110 4.16 2.39 -12.87
CA TYR A 110 3.24 2.20 -11.76
C TYR A 110 2.04 3.13 -11.89
N GLN A 111 0.94 2.76 -11.24
CA GLN A 111 -0.23 3.62 -11.15
C GLN A 111 0.00 4.70 -10.08
N ASN A 112 -0.35 5.96 -10.37
CA ASN A 112 -0.17 7.10 -9.49
C ASN A 112 -1.16 7.10 -8.31
N GLU A 113 -1.01 6.10 -7.46
CA GLU A 113 -1.71 5.91 -6.20
C GLU A 113 -0.66 5.77 -5.08
N PRO A 114 -0.92 6.26 -3.85
CA PRO A 114 0.03 6.19 -2.75
C PRO A 114 0.60 4.79 -2.50
N ARG A 115 -0.23 3.76 -2.69
CA ARG A 115 0.16 2.35 -2.54
C ARG A 115 1.35 1.97 -3.39
N TYR A 116 1.33 2.31 -4.69
CA TYR A 116 2.35 1.91 -5.64
C TYR A 116 3.49 2.94 -5.76
N SER A 117 3.17 4.23 -5.62
CA SER A 117 4.15 5.31 -5.68
C SER A 117 5.20 5.17 -4.58
N LEU A 118 4.82 4.84 -3.35
CA LEU A 118 5.74 4.66 -2.23
C LEU A 118 6.73 3.49 -2.45
N VAL A 119 6.27 2.41 -3.08
CA VAL A 119 7.13 1.27 -3.43
C VAL A 119 8.12 1.67 -4.52
N SER A 120 7.66 2.41 -5.51
CA SER A 120 8.48 2.93 -6.60
C SER A 120 9.54 3.91 -6.10
N THR A 121 9.17 4.85 -5.23
CA THR A 121 10.10 5.81 -4.61
C THR A 121 11.14 5.12 -3.73
N SER A 122 10.76 4.10 -2.96
CA SER A 122 11.71 3.36 -2.12
C SER A 122 12.64 2.44 -2.93
N MET A 123 12.25 2.04 -4.15
CA MET A 123 13.10 1.28 -5.07
C MET A 123 14.19 2.14 -5.71
N TYR A 124 13.87 3.38 -6.07
CA TYR A 124 14.78 4.28 -6.81
C TYR A 124 16.21 4.35 -6.24
N PRO A 125 16.43 4.67 -4.94
CA PRO A 125 17.79 4.75 -4.41
C PRO A 125 18.53 3.41 -4.47
N LEU A 126 17.82 2.29 -4.34
CA LEU A 126 18.42 0.95 -4.36
C LEU A 126 18.90 0.53 -5.75
N VAL A 127 18.26 1.02 -6.80
CA VAL A 127 18.66 0.80 -8.20
C VAL A 127 19.87 1.68 -8.55
N VAL A 128 19.82 2.96 -8.17
CA VAL A 128 20.90 3.93 -8.45
C VAL A 128 22.21 3.55 -7.75
N ASP A 129 22.15 3.14 -6.48
CA ASP A 129 23.33 2.73 -5.70
C ASP A 129 24.12 1.58 -6.37
N ARG A 130 23.43 0.70 -7.10
CA ARG A 130 24.04 -0.46 -7.76
C ARG A 130 24.46 -0.23 -9.21
N ARG A 131 24.62 1.03 -9.62
CA ARG A 131 24.98 1.43 -11.01
C ARG A 131 24.01 0.90 -12.07
N ALA A 132 22.80 0.50 -11.68
CA ALA A 132 21.73 0.25 -12.63
C ALA A 132 21.09 1.60 -12.98
N LEU A 133 20.98 1.88 -14.27
CA LEU A 133 20.38 3.12 -14.77
C LEU A 133 18.87 2.94 -14.87
N LEU A 134 18.15 3.87 -14.25
CA LEU A 134 16.70 3.95 -14.38
C LEU A 134 16.38 4.62 -15.72
N HIS A 135 15.99 3.82 -16.71
CA HIS A 135 15.85 4.28 -18.09
C HIS A 135 14.49 4.97 -18.32
N PHE A 136 13.44 4.52 -17.63
CA PHE A 136 12.10 5.09 -17.73
C PHE A 136 11.36 5.05 -16.37
N TYR A 137 10.66 6.14 -16.06
CA TYR A 137 9.78 6.28 -14.88
C TYR A 137 8.42 6.79 -15.34
N LEU A 138 7.40 5.93 -15.34
CA LEU A 138 6.05 6.30 -15.78
C LEU A 138 5.03 6.13 -14.66
N ALA A 139 4.37 7.23 -14.31
CA ALA A 139 3.25 7.24 -13.38
C ALA A 139 1.93 7.37 -14.16
N LEU A 140 1.07 6.37 -14.07
CA LEU A 140 -0.24 6.35 -14.75
C LEU A 140 -1.32 6.83 -13.79
N SER A 141 -1.95 7.97 -14.06
CA SER A 141 -3.10 8.42 -13.25
C SER A 141 -4.30 7.46 -13.44
N PRO A 142 -5.01 7.08 -12.36
CA PRO A 142 -6.26 6.32 -12.49
C PRO A 142 -7.26 7.09 -13.36
N ILE A 143 -7.74 6.48 -14.44
CA ILE A 143 -8.82 7.06 -15.24
C ILE A 143 -10.12 6.85 -14.45
N PRO A 144 -10.85 7.90 -14.05
CA PRO A 144 -12.12 7.72 -13.34
C PRO A 144 -13.17 7.13 -14.29
N SER A 145 -13.50 5.85 -14.12
CA SER A 145 -14.55 5.16 -14.85
C SER A 145 -15.94 5.62 -14.40
N LYS A 146 -16.36 6.85 -14.74
CA LYS A 146 -17.77 7.26 -14.58
C LYS A 146 -18.39 8.02 -15.75
N ASN A 147 -17.73 8.09 -16.91
CA ASN A 147 -18.42 8.42 -18.16
C ASN A 147 -17.61 7.98 -19.39
N SER A 148 -17.89 6.78 -19.88
CA SER A 148 -17.30 6.18 -21.09
C SER A 148 -17.62 6.97 -22.38
N SER A 149 -18.55 7.92 -22.30
CA SER A 149 -19.04 8.73 -23.43
C SER A 149 -18.15 9.94 -23.77
N PHE A 150 -17.23 10.34 -22.87
CA PHE A 150 -16.36 11.50 -23.11
C PHE A 150 -15.05 11.14 -23.85
N LEU A 151 -14.72 9.86 -23.96
CA LEU A 151 -13.43 9.39 -24.48
C LEU A 151 -13.41 9.11 -26.00
N LEU A 152 -14.55 9.13 -26.70
CA LEU A 152 -14.62 8.79 -28.13
C LEU A 152 -14.90 9.98 -29.06
N ARG A 153 -15.01 11.21 -28.55
CA ARG A 153 -15.46 12.37 -29.34
C ARG A 153 -14.45 13.50 -29.49
N SER A 154 -13.16 13.25 -29.23
CA SER A 154 -12.14 14.29 -29.41
C SER A 154 -10.84 13.68 -29.93
N PRO A 155 -10.37 14.04 -31.14
CA PRO A 155 -9.05 13.65 -31.64
C PRO A 155 -7.91 14.39 -30.91
N PHE A 156 -8.24 15.31 -30.01
CA PHE A 156 -7.30 15.90 -29.06
C PHE A 156 -7.25 15.03 -27.81
N ILE A 157 -6.33 14.06 -27.81
CA ILE A 157 -5.87 13.38 -26.59
C ILE A 157 -5.32 14.46 -25.67
N TRP A 158 -6.02 14.69 -24.55
CA TRP A 158 -5.56 15.52 -23.46
C TRP A 158 -4.36 14.83 -22.78
N PHE A 159 -3.17 15.02 -23.33
CA PHE A 159 -1.90 14.97 -22.61
C PHE A 159 -1.86 16.17 -21.64
N TYR A 160 -2.77 16.23 -20.67
CA TYR A 160 -2.68 17.24 -19.63
C TYR A 160 -1.73 16.73 -18.54
N ASN A 161 -0.52 17.28 -18.59
CA ASN A 161 0.47 17.31 -17.51
C ASN A 161 1.09 15.98 -17.03
N CYS A 162 1.22 14.99 -17.90
CA CYS A 162 2.38 14.11 -17.79
C CYS A 162 3.60 14.90 -18.25
N ARG A 163 4.35 15.50 -17.30
CA ARG A 163 5.77 15.78 -17.54
C ARG A 163 6.47 14.41 -17.58
N CYS A 164 6.27 13.69 -18.68
CA CYS A 164 7.05 12.50 -19.01
C CYS A 164 8.50 12.99 -19.13
N GLN A 165 9.27 12.87 -18.07
CA GLN A 165 10.71 13.09 -18.16
C GLN A 165 11.30 11.84 -18.82
N VAL A 166 11.04 11.70 -20.12
CA VAL A 166 11.70 10.73 -20.99
C VAL A 166 13.07 11.28 -21.28
N SER A 167 14.08 10.82 -20.54
CA SER A 167 15.48 11.14 -20.77
C SER A 167 16.21 9.93 -21.33
N SER A 168 15.95 9.56 -22.59
CA SER A 168 16.90 8.90 -23.53
C SER A 168 16.17 8.24 -24.71
N PRO A 169 16.84 8.08 -25.87
CA PRO A 169 16.25 7.47 -27.06
C PRO A 169 16.16 5.94 -26.89
N LEU A 170 15.03 5.38 -27.30
CA LEU A 170 14.77 3.94 -27.39
C LEU A 170 15.72 3.30 -28.42
N SER A 171 16.62 2.43 -27.97
CA SER A 171 17.30 1.45 -28.82
C SER A 171 16.97 0.05 -28.32
N ASP A 172 16.41 -0.77 -29.21
CA ASP A 172 16.06 -2.19 -29.09
C ASP A 172 16.40 -2.90 -27.77
N GLY A 173 15.35 -3.26 -27.02
CA GLY A 173 15.42 -4.17 -25.90
C GLY A 173 14.03 -4.76 -25.64
N SER A 174 13.93 -6.08 -25.58
CA SER A 174 12.69 -6.80 -25.33
C SER A 174 12.15 -6.47 -23.93
N LEU A 175 10.93 -5.94 -23.87
CA LEU A 175 10.20 -5.70 -22.63
C LEU A 175 9.71 -7.05 -22.07
N VAL A 176 10.28 -7.49 -20.95
CA VAL A 176 9.78 -8.66 -20.21
C VAL A 176 8.96 -8.15 -19.02
N PHE A 177 7.66 -8.40 -19.05
CA PHE A 177 6.76 -8.23 -17.91
C PHE A 177 6.74 -9.56 -17.13
N LEU A 178 7.08 -9.52 -15.84
CA LEU A 178 6.81 -10.60 -14.88
C LEU A 178 5.48 -10.34 -14.19
#